data_AF-A0A519C5I6-F1
#
_entry.id   AF-A0A519C5I6-F1
#
_cell.length_a   1.000
_cell.length_b   1.000
_cell.length_c   1.000
_cell.angle_alpha   90.00
_cell.angle_beta   90.00
_cell.angle_gamma   90.00
#
_symmetry.space_group_name_H-M   'P 1'
#
loop_
_entity.id
_entity.type
_entity.pdbx_description
1 polymer ?
#
loop_
_entity_poly.entity_id
_entity_poly.type
_entity_poly.pdbx_seq_one_letter_code
_entity_poly.pdbx_strand_id
1 'polypeptide(L)'
;SQKKYKMVGLFDAETQMTKKMTLNYTEGRIRSSCLVSTPAKFRAHEFHYSKIRNLPKDAKLVYDLKIGEGISGKKDAICEYNTLASYCHLYFDSGKYAARLVSKRV
;
A
#
# COMPACT_ATOMS: atom_id res chain seq x y z
N SER A 1 17.02 -6.18 22.82
CA SER A 1 17.47 -5.61 21.54
C SER A 1 16.36 -5.73 20.51
N GLN A 2 16.21 -4.78 19.57
CA GLN A 2 15.34 -5.00 18.41
C GLN A 2 16.07 -5.93 17.44
N LYS A 3 15.52 -7.13 17.18
CA LYS A 3 16.07 -8.04 16.18
C LYS A 3 15.76 -7.48 14.78
N LYS A 4 16.75 -7.50 13.89
CA LYS A 4 16.60 -7.14 12.47
C LYS A 4 16.78 -8.36 11.60
N TYR A 5 16.01 -8.44 10.52
CA TYR A 5 16.02 -9.55 9.58
C TYR A 5 16.09 -9.01 8.15
N LYS A 6 16.87 -9.67 7.30
CA LYS A 6 16.96 -9.33 5.88
C LYS A 6 15.72 -9.87 5.16
N MET A 7 15.05 -9.01 4.41
CA MET A 7 13.90 -9.36 3.56
C MET A 7 14.35 -9.51 2.10
N VAL A 8 13.40 -9.77 1.19
CA VAL A 8 13.67 -9.89 -0.25
C VAL A 8 14.35 -8.66 -0.88
N GLY A 9 14.23 -7.48 -0.25
CA GLY A 9 14.91 -6.26 -0.68
C GLY A 9 14.32 -5.60 -1.93
N LEU A 10 13.05 -5.87 -2.23
CA LEU A 10 12.37 -5.32 -3.42
C LEU A 10 12.05 -3.84 -3.29
N PHE A 11 11.68 -3.40 -2.08
CA PHE A 11 11.53 -1.99 -1.74
C PHE A 11 12.67 -1.61 -0.80
N ASP A 12 13.32 -0.48 -1.07
CA ASP A 12 14.36 0.09 -0.20
C ASP A 12 13.71 0.76 1.02
N ALA A 13 13.15 -0.03 1.93
CA ALA A 13 12.49 0.45 3.13
C ALA A 13 12.60 -0.58 4.27
N GLU A 14 12.47 -0.12 5.51
CA GLU A 14 12.45 -0.97 6.70
C GLU A 14 11.01 -1.14 7.22
N THR A 15 10.67 -2.36 7.66
CA THR A 15 9.42 -2.62 8.38
C THR A 15 9.71 -2.80 9.86
N GLN A 16 9.08 -2.01 10.71
CA GLN A 16 9.25 -2.06 12.16
C GLN A 16 7.95 -2.51 12.83
N MET A 17 8.00 -3.61 13.58
CA MET A 17 6.87 -4.04 14.41
C MET A 17 6.64 -3.08 15.58
N THR A 18 5.38 -2.74 15.84
CA THR A 18 4.96 -1.93 16.98
C THR A 18 4.07 -2.72 17.94
N LYS A 19 3.79 -2.17 19.12
CA LYS A 19 2.97 -2.85 20.14
C LYS A 19 1.46 -2.70 19.91
N LYS A 20 1.03 -1.62 19.25
CA LYS A 20 -0.38 -1.30 19.05
C LYS A 20 -0.74 -1.53 17.59
N MET A 21 -1.85 -2.24 17.38
CA MET A 21 -2.40 -2.43 16.05
C MET A 21 -3.08 -1.14 15.57
N THR A 22 -2.84 -0.78 14.31
CA THR A 22 -3.70 0.12 13.54
C THR A 22 -4.83 -0.72 12.97
N LEU A 23 -6.08 -0.36 13.25
CA LEU A 23 -7.29 -1.02 12.73
C LEU A 23 -8.32 0.03 12.36
N ASN A 24 -8.55 0.27 11.07
CA ASN A 24 -9.50 1.27 10.58
C ASN A 24 -10.20 0.82 9.29
N TYR A 25 -11.38 1.38 9.04
CA TYR A 25 -11.85 1.53 7.67
C TYR A 25 -11.03 2.62 6.97
N THR A 26 -10.85 2.49 5.66
CA THR A 26 -10.13 3.46 4.85
C THR A 26 -10.96 3.87 3.64
N GLU A 27 -10.89 5.15 3.29
CA GLU A 27 -11.50 5.73 2.09
C GLU A 27 -10.44 6.59 1.42
N GLY A 28 -10.30 6.45 0.10
CA GLY A 28 -9.25 7.16 -0.61
C GLY A 28 -9.42 7.16 -2.12
N ARG A 29 -8.36 7.61 -2.79
CA ARG A 29 -8.25 7.64 -4.24
C ARG A 29 -6.91 7.06 -4.67
N ILE A 30 -6.95 6.16 -5.65
CA ILE A 30 -5.80 5.77 -6.45
C ILE A 30 -5.50 6.95 -7.38
N ARG A 31 -4.36 7.61 -7.21
CA ARG A 31 -4.05 8.89 -7.90
C ARG A 31 -3.42 8.71 -9.28
N SER A 32 -2.76 7.59 -9.51
CA SER A 32 -2.09 7.25 -10.77
C SER A 32 -2.35 5.79 -11.13
N SER A 33 -2.28 5.45 -12.41
CA SER A 33 -2.40 4.06 -12.85
C SER A 33 -1.34 3.18 -12.19
N CYS A 34 -1.76 2.05 -11.63
CA CYS A 34 -0.89 1.08 -10.98
C CYS A 34 -1.32 -0.36 -11.32
N LEU A 35 -0.77 -1.33 -10.59
CA LEU A 35 -1.04 -2.75 -10.82
C LEU A 35 -2.53 -3.09 -10.73
N VAL A 36 -3.25 -2.52 -9.75
CA VAL A 36 -4.65 -2.90 -9.51
C VAL A 36 -5.66 -2.02 -10.23
N SER A 37 -5.35 -0.77 -10.58
CA SER A 37 -6.35 0.15 -11.13
C SER A 37 -5.76 1.30 -11.94
N THR A 38 -6.58 1.92 -12.79
CA THR A 38 -6.43 3.33 -13.20
C THR A 38 -6.92 4.25 -12.08
N PRO A 39 -6.74 5.58 -12.15
CA PRO A 39 -7.22 6.47 -11.09
C PRO A 39 -8.70 6.27 -10.77
N ALA A 40 -9.00 5.98 -9.51
CA ALA A 40 -10.33 5.60 -9.04
C ALA A 40 -10.49 5.88 -7.54
N LYS A 41 -11.71 6.11 -7.08
CA LYS A 41 -12.03 6.13 -5.64
C LYS A 41 -12.14 4.71 -5.13
N PHE A 42 -11.79 4.49 -3.87
CA PHE A 42 -11.92 3.18 -3.23
C PHE A 42 -12.37 3.29 -1.78
N ARG A 43 -12.93 2.18 -1.31
CA ARG A 43 -13.12 1.86 0.10
C ARG A 43 -12.33 0.58 0.41
N ALA A 44 -11.80 0.51 1.62
CA ALA A 44 -10.96 -0.58 2.07
C ALA A 44 -10.92 -0.61 3.61
N HIS A 45 -10.05 -1.43 4.16
CA HIS A 45 -9.71 -1.42 5.58
C HIS A 45 -8.20 -1.64 5.74
N GLU A 46 -7.66 -1.24 6.88
CA GLU A 46 -6.26 -1.51 7.25
C GLU A 46 -6.24 -2.20 8.61
N PHE A 47 -5.38 -3.22 8.73
CA PHE A 47 -5.07 -3.85 10.00
C PHE A 47 -3.60 -4.27 10.02
N HIS A 48 -2.78 -3.58 10.80
CA HIS A 48 -1.34 -3.87 10.85
C HIS A 48 -0.72 -3.45 12.18
N TYR A 49 0.28 -4.21 12.61
CA TYR A 49 1.14 -3.84 13.74
C TYR A 49 2.41 -3.13 13.30
N SER A 50 2.79 -3.26 12.04
CA SER A 50 4.04 -2.76 11.52
C SER A 50 3.91 -1.34 11.01
N LYS A 51 5.03 -0.62 10.99
CA LYS A 51 5.17 0.65 10.28
C LYS A 51 6.34 0.59 9.33
N ILE A 52 6.19 1.22 8.17
CA ILE A 52 7.31 1.44 7.27
C ILE A 52 8.16 2.61 7.78
N ARG A 53 9.47 2.42 7.79
CA ARG A 53 10.50 3.37 8.20
C ARG A 53 11.50 3.54 7.06
N ASN A 54 12.24 4.65 7.10
CA ASN A 54 13.30 4.96 6.13
C ASN A 54 12.80 4.91 4.68
N LEU A 55 11.56 5.36 4.44
CA LEU A 55 11.00 5.41 3.09
C LEU A 55 11.80 6.44 2.25
N PRO A 56 12.30 6.07 1.06
CA PRO A 56 13.00 6.98 0.16
C PRO A 56 12.12 8.17 -0.24
N LYS A 57 12.74 9.33 -0.48
CA LYS A 57 12.02 10.56 -0.84
C LYS A 57 11.31 10.45 -2.21
N ASP A 58 11.82 9.60 -3.08
CA ASP A 58 11.33 9.29 -4.42
C ASP A 58 10.37 8.08 -4.44
N ALA A 59 10.07 7.48 -3.29
CA ALA A 59 9.11 6.38 -3.20
C ALA A 59 7.73 6.80 -3.73
N LYS A 60 7.20 6.01 -4.66
CA LYS A 60 5.93 6.30 -5.34
C LYS A 60 4.76 5.74 -4.54
N LEU A 61 4.21 6.56 -3.64
CA LEU A 61 2.94 6.28 -2.98
C LEU A 61 1.76 6.67 -3.90
N VAL A 62 0.96 5.70 -4.30
CA VAL A 62 -0.07 5.88 -5.34
C VAL A 62 -1.49 6.00 -4.78
N TYR A 63 -1.70 5.84 -3.48
CA TYR A 63 -2.99 6.08 -2.83
C TYR A 63 -2.94 7.34 -1.98
N ASP A 64 -3.93 8.22 -2.17
CA ASP A 64 -4.21 9.34 -1.26
C ASP A 64 -5.42 8.95 -0.38
N LEU A 65 -5.24 8.95 0.93
CA LEU A 65 -6.25 8.56 1.91
C LEU A 65 -6.98 9.79 2.46
N LYS A 66 -8.31 9.73 2.42
CA LYS A 66 -9.20 10.64 3.15
C LYS A 66 -9.47 10.13 4.57
N ILE A 67 -9.63 8.81 4.72
CA ILE A 67 -9.78 8.10 6.00
C ILE A 67 -8.75 6.96 6.04
N GLY A 68 -8.10 6.76 7.19
CA GLY A 68 -7.01 5.79 7.39
C GLY A 68 -5.68 6.43 7.77
N GLU A 69 -4.72 5.61 8.18
CA GLU A 69 -3.33 5.99 8.51
C GLU A 69 -2.43 5.83 7.29
N GLY A 70 -2.42 4.64 6.68
CA GLY A 70 -1.55 4.32 5.55
C GLY A 70 -0.07 4.21 5.92
N ILE A 71 0.81 4.43 4.94
CA ILE A 71 2.26 4.31 5.10
C ILE A 71 2.87 5.60 5.63
N SER A 72 2.53 6.76 5.04
CA SER A 72 3.10 8.04 5.43
C SER A 72 2.23 9.20 5.01
N GLY A 73 1.91 10.12 5.93
CA GLY A 73 1.25 11.39 5.61
C GLY A 73 -0.08 11.22 4.87
N LYS A 74 -0.94 10.28 5.29
CA LYS A 74 -2.21 9.94 4.62
C LYS A 74 -2.02 9.42 3.19
N LYS A 75 -0.88 8.80 2.91
CA LYS A 75 -0.62 8.11 1.65
C LYS A 75 -0.27 6.65 1.89
N ASP A 76 -0.63 5.80 0.95
CA ASP A 76 -0.41 4.34 1.01
C ASP A 76 -0.04 3.82 -0.39
N ALA A 77 0.20 2.51 -0.47
CA ALA A 77 0.56 1.75 -1.66
C ALA A 77 1.85 2.23 -2.32
N ILE A 78 2.99 1.65 -1.93
CA ILE A 78 4.27 1.84 -2.62
C ILE A 78 4.21 1.06 -3.94
N CYS A 79 4.53 1.74 -5.03
CA CYS A 79 4.54 1.17 -6.37
C CYS A 79 5.94 1.19 -6.96
N GLU A 80 6.43 0.04 -7.42
CA GLU A 80 7.68 -0.08 -8.19
C GLU A 80 7.42 -1.03 -9.36
N TYR A 81 7.59 -0.54 -10.59
CA TYR A 81 7.17 -1.24 -11.81
C TYR A 81 5.76 -1.87 -11.71
N ASN A 82 5.68 -3.20 -11.81
CA ASN A 82 4.46 -4.00 -11.69
C ASN A 82 4.29 -4.61 -10.29
N THR A 83 4.89 -4.01 -9.26
CA THR A 83 4.76 -4.42 -7.86
C THR A 83 4.07 -3.31 -7.08
N LEU A 84 3.12 -3.72 -6.23
CA LEU A 84 2.38 -2.84 -5.35
C LEU A 84 2.38 -3.42 -3.94
N ALA A 85 2.78 -2.62 -2.94
CA ALA A 85 2.74 -3.00 -1.52
C ALA A 85 1.91 -1.97 -0.74
N SER A 86 0.82 -2.40 -0.12
CA SER A 86 -0.20 -1.54 0.47
C SER A 86 -0.67 -2.09 1.81
N TYR A 87 -0.91 -1.22 2.78
CA TYR A 87 -1.62 -1.60 4.02
C TYR A 87 -3.14 -1.65 3.82
N CYS A 88 -3.68 -0.91 2.85
CA CYS A 88 -5.09 -0.98 2.49
C CYS A 88 -5.42 -2.35 1.88
N HIS A 89 -6.24 -3.11 2.60
CA HIS A 89 -6.94 -4.28 2.11
C HIS A 89 -8.15 -3.83 1.29
N LEU A 90 -7.91 -3.57 0.00
CA LEU A 90 -8.95 -3.13 -0.94
C LEU A 90 -10.12 -4.10 -0.97
N TYR A 91 -11.35 -3.57 -0.96
CA TYR A 91 -12.50 -4.38 -1.31
C TYR A 91 -12.49 -4.62 -2.81
N PHE A 92 -12.31 -5.88 -3.21
CA PHE A 92 -12.51 -6.33 -4.59
C PHE A 92 -14.00 -6.52 -4.86
N ASP A 93 -14.80 -5.47 -4.59
CA ASP A 93 -16.26 -5.50 -4.67
C ASP A 93 -16.79 -5.88 -6.06
N SER A 94 -15.95 -5.72 -7.08
CA SER A 94 -16.16 -6.11 -8.45
C SER A 94 -14.80 -6.55 -8.99
N GLY A 95 -14.72 -7.69 -9.68
CA GLY A 95 -13.48 -8.29 -10.19
C GLY A 95 -12.61 -7.42 -11.12
N LYS A 96 -12.92 -6.12 -11.26
CA LYS A 96 -12.21 -5.11 -12.04
C LYS A 96 -10.73 -4.97 -11.64
N TYR A 97 -10.42 -4.96 -10.34
CA TYR A 97 -9.02 -4.90 -9.90
C TYR A 97 -8.28 -6.20 -10.22
N ALA A 98 -8.92 -7.35 -10.01
CA ALA A 98 -8.33 -8.66 -10.29
C ALA A 98 -8.06 -8.86 -11.79
N ALA A 99 -8.97 -8.44 -12.67
CA ALA A 99 -8.79 -8.52 -14.11
C ALA A 99 -7.52 -7.78 -14.60
N ARG A 100 -7.12 -6.70 -13.94
CA ARG A 100 -5.90 -5.94 -14.27
C ARG A 100 -4.60 -6.59 -13.80
N LEU A 101 -4.67 -7.51 -12.83
CA LEU A 101 -3.52 -8.29 -12.40
C LEU A 101 -3.10 -9.31 -13.46
N VAL A 102 -4.08 -9.87 -14.19
CA VAL A 102 -3.86 -10.95 -15.17
C VAL A 102 -3.81 -10.45 -16.62
N SER A 103 -4.18 -9.20 -16.88
CA SER A 103 -4.07 -8.61 -18.22
C SER A 103 -2.60 -8.53 -18.65
N LYS A 104 -2.27 -9.05 -19.84
CA LYS A 104 -0.94 -8.88 -20.45
C LYS A 104 -0.61 -7.39 -20.52
N ARG A 105 0.52 -7.00 -19.93
CA ARG A 105 1.11 -5.67 -20.08
C ARG A 105 2.25 -5.83 -21.07
N VAL A 106 2.13 -5.13 -22.20
CA VAL A 106 3.20 -4.99 -23.21
C VAL A 106 4.06 -3.81 -22.83
#